data_AF-A0A1M7QSA1-F1
#
_entry.id   AF-A0A1M7QSA1-F1
#
_cell.length_a   1.000
_cell.length_b   1.000
_cell.length_c   1.000
_cell.angle_alpha   90.00
_cell.angle_beta   90.00
_cell.angle_gamma   90.00
#
_symmetry.space_group_name_H-M   'P 1'
#
loop_
_entity.id
_entity.type
_entity.pdbx_description
1 polymer ?
#
loop_
_entity_poly.entity_id
_entity_poly.type
_entity_poly.pdbx_seq_one_letter_code
_entity_poly.pdbx_strand_id
1 'polypeptide(L)'
;MFDELSAADEALALGTSEPPAGAVTLASRTTARHARDKDDLLVLLDALGLPTDPDATTPLLPLIPTPDPAADAVDPELSGDQPVMPHSPAQSADDVPAVDAFEAVAVSMHHSGYPTAAITEATGLTEEEITAVVAVADGTDPATTEPAPAAAAPESEITPGTVTAEDTAADDTATSVPDHTVPDIVDTNVLLPWAEQHPLASVRAKAARIRQDLADLTQRLATEQATAEAEARIVQLRADLKAEEERLRQLKAGGPRAAAVIEAPTPIRPASGKRSREELAAIRTWARENGHQVGAAGVIKASIMEAYDAAHQPATLAKAG
;
A
#
# COMPACT_ATOMS: atom_id res chain seq x y z
N MET A 1 -4.69 23.36 -37.68
CA MET A 1 -4.72 23.41 -36.20
C MET A 1 -5.95 22.66 -35.64
N PHE A 2 -6.54 21.71 -36.38
CA PHE A 2 -7.73 20.95 -35.95
C PHE A 2 -7.65 19.44 -36.26
N ASP A 3 -6.48 18.92 -36.66
CA ASP A 3 -6.31 17.49 -36.99
C ASP A 3 -5.81 16.62 -35.83
N GLU A 4 -5.49 17.21 -34.66
CA GLU A 4 -4.97 16.44 -33.50
C GLU A 4 -6.05 15.93 -32.53
N LEU A 5 -7.33 16.30 -32.71
CA LEU A 5 -8.43 15.84 -31.84
C LEU A 5 -9.14 14.57 -32.33
N SER A 6 -8.87 14.11 -33.56
CA SER A 6 -9.45 12.85 -34.07
C SER A 6 -8.68 11.60 -33.63
N ALA A 7 -7.47 11.75 -33.09
CA ALA A 7 -6.64 10.64 -32.61
C ALA A 7 -6.94 10.20 -31.17
N ALA A 8 -7.75 10.97 -30.43
CA ALA A 8 -8.09 10.66 -29.04
C ALA A 8 -9.30 9.72 -28.90
N ASP A 9 -10.15 9.61 -29.93
CA ASP A 9 -11.35 8.74 -29.90
C ASP A 9 -11.03 7.27 -30.22
N GLU A 10 -9.87 7.00 -30.83
CA GLU A 10 -9.43 5.63 -31.15
C GLU A 10 -8.76 4.94 -29.95
N ALA A 11 -8.47 5.65 -28.85
CA ALA A 11 -7.83 5.12 -27.65
C ALA A 11 -8.82 4.63 -26.56
N LEU A 12 -10.12 4.80 -26.76
CA LEU A 12 -11.17 4.32 -25.83
C LEU A 12 -11.86 3.03 -26.28
N ALA A 13 -11.32 2.36 -27.30
CA ALA A 13 -11.56 0.94 -27.53
C ALA A 13 -10.58 0.11 -26.68
N LEU A 14 -10.61 0.29 -25.34
CA LEU A 14 -10.12 -0.75 -24.44
C LEU A 14 -11.05 -1.94 -24.62
N GLY A 15 -10.71 -2.80 -25.57
CA GLY A 15 -11.37 -4.08 -25.74
C GLY A 15 -11.48 -4.71 -24.37
N THR A 16 -12.70 -5.09 -23.99
CA THR A 16 -12.95 -6.02 -22.89
C THR A 16 -12.29 -7.34 -23.29
N SER A 17 -10.95 -7.39 -23.15
CA SER A 17 -10.18 -8.61 -23.29
C SER A 17 -10.78 -9.55 -22.28
N GLU A 18 -11.40 -10.61 -22.77
CA GLU A 18 -11.93 -11.68 -21.95
C GLU A 18 -10.83 -12.07 -20.95
N PRO A 19 -11.11 -12.01 -19.63
CA PRO A 19 -10.09 -12.29 -18.63
C PRO A 19 -9.53 -13.70 -18.89
N PRO A 20 -8.20 -13.89 -18.79
CA PRO A 20 -7.62 -15.22 -18.99
C PRO A 20 -8.28 -16.19 -18.01
N ALA A 21 -8.56 -17.43 -18.45
CA ALA A 21 -9.33 -18.41 -17.68
C ALA A 21 -8.78 -18.64 -16.24
N GLY A 22 -7.47 -18.46 -16.04
CA GLY A 22 -6.83 -18.51 -14.72
C GLY A 22 -7.23 -17.35 -13.79
N ALA A 23 -7.40 -16.13 -14.32
CA ALA A 23 -7.82 -14.96 -13.54
C ALA A 23 -9.26 -15.10 -13.04
N VAL A 24 -10.15 -15.64 -13.89
CA VAL A 24 -11.55 -15.94 -13.51
C VAL A 24 -11.57 -16.96 -12.37
N THR A 25 -10.75 -18.01 -12.44
CA THR A 25 -10.68 -19.05 -11.41
C THR A 25 -10.17 -18.52 -10.06
N LEU A 26 -9.14 -17.67 -10.06
CA LEU A 26 -8.60 -17.06 -8.84
C LEU A 26 -9.59 -16.06 -8.21
N ALA A 27 -10.25 -15.25 -9.04
CA ALA A 27 -11.30 -14.34 -8.58
C ALA A 27 -12.45 -15.11 -7.92
N SER A 28 -12.91 -16.21 -8.53
CA SER A 28 -13.96 -17.06 -7.95
C SER A 28 -13.53 -17.71 -6.63
N ARG A 29 -12.29 -18.20 -6.51
CA ARG A 29 -11.75 -18.78 -5.26
C ARG A 29 -11.62 -17.75 -4.14
N THR A 30 -11.17 -16.55 -4.48
CA THR A 30 -11.05 -15.43 -3.52
C THR A 30 -12.43 -15.03 -3.01
N THR A 31 -13.40 -14.92 -3.92
CA THR A 31 -14.80 -14.61 -3.58
C THR A 31 -15.39 -15.69 -2.68
N ALA A 32 -15.12 -16.97 -2.94
CA ALA A 32 -15.61 -18.08 -2.12
C ALA A 32 -15.12 -18.08 -0.68
N ARG A 33 -13.88 -17.60 -0.43
CA ARG A 33 -13.36 -17.45 0.94
C ARG A 33 -14.07 -16.36 1.75
N HIS A 34 -14.74 -15.42 1.09
CA HIS A 34 -15.44 -14.30 1.72
C HIS A 34 -16.95 -14.50 1.79
N ALA A 35 -17.48 -15.48 1.05
CA ALA A 35 -18.89 -15.84 1.10
C ALA A 35 -19.23 -16.48 2.44
N ARG A 36 -20.41 -16.15 2.99
CA ARG A 36 -20.90 -16.73 4.26
C ARG A 36 -21.53 -18.11 4.08
N ASP A 37 -22.20 -18.29 2.96
CA ASP A 37 -22.88 -19.52 2.58
C ASP A 37 -22.91 -19.66 1.06
N LYS A 38 -23.51 -20.76 0.58
CA LYS A 38 -23.61 -21.05 -0.85
C LYS A 38 -24.43 -20.01 -1.61
N ASP A 39 -25.50 -19.49 -1.02
CA ASP A 39 -26.39 -18.55 -1.68
C ASP A 39 -25.70 -17.18 -1.79
N ASP A 40 -24.98 -16.75 -0.75
CA ASP A 40 -24.12 -15.56 -0.74
C ASP A 40 -22.99 -15.67 -1.79
N LEU A 41 -22.37 -16.84 -1.93
CA LEU A 41 -21.38 -17.10 -2.99
C LEU A 41 -21.98 -16.87 -4.39
N LEU A 42 -23.18 -17.40 -4.65
CA LEU A 42 -23.82 -17.25 -5.97
C LEU A 42 -24.14 -15.79 -6.28
N VAL A 43 -24.62 -15.03 -5.29
CA VAL A 43 -24.88 -13.58 -5.45
C VAL A 43 -23.60 -12.80 -5.72
N LEU A 44 -22.50 -13.13 -5.04
CA LEU A 44 -21.21 -12.47 -5.25
C LEU A 44 -20.59 -12.80 -6.61
N LEU A 45 -20.68 -14.06 -7.06
CA LEU A 45 -20.19 -14.45 -8.38
C LEU A 45 -20.99 -13.77 -9.50
N ASP A 46 -22.32 -13.74 -9.39
CA ASP A 46 -23.20 -13.05 -10.35
C ASP A 46 -22.90 -11.54 -10.41
N ALA A 47 -22.74 -10.89 -9.25
CA ALA A 47 -22.42 -9.47 -9.17
C ALA A 47 -21.06 -9.12 -9.82
N LEU A 48 -20.12 -10.06 -9.84
CA LEU A 48 -18.80 -9.91 -10.45
C LEU A 48 -18.75 -10.38 -11.92
N GLY A 49 -19.87 -10.87 -12.47
CA GLY A 49 -19.90 -11.45 -13.81
C GLY A 49 -19.06 -12.73 -13.95
N LEU A 50 -18.85 -13.45 -12.85
CA LEU A 50 -18.11 -14.70 -12.82
C LEU A 50 -19.04 -15.90 -13.10
N PRO A 51 -18.52 -17.04 -13.59
CA PRO A 51 -19.33 -18.21 -13.90
C PRO A 51 -20.10 -18.72 -12.67
N THR A 52 -21.43 -18.81 -12.78
CA THR A 52 -22.32 -19.31 -11.72
C THR A 52 -22.76 -20.77 -11.96
N ASP A 53 -22.17 -21.45 -12.94
CA ASP A 53 -22.51 -22.82 -13.29
C ASP A 53 -22.26 -23.80 -12.12
N PRO A 54 -23.07 -24.86 -11.96
CA PRO A 54 -22.90 -25.83 -10.88
C PRO A 54 -21.51 -26.49 -10.90
N ASP A 55 -20.94 -26.71 -12.09
CA ASP A 55 -19.63 -27.31 -12.27
C ASP A 55 -18.49 -26.39 -11.81
N ALA A 56 -18.66 -25.06 -11.96
CA ALA A 56 -17.70 -24.06 -11.49
C ALA A 56 -17.86 -23.76 -10.00
N THR A 57 -19.07 -23.87 -9.45
CA THR A 57 -19.37 -23.53 -8.05
C THR A 57 -19.10 -24.69 -7.08
N THR A 58 -19.31 -25.94 -7.49
CA THR A 58 -19.02 -27.14 -6.68
C THR A 58 -17.59 -27.19 -6.11
N PRO A 59 -16.51 -26.94 -6.87
CA PRO A 59 -15.15 -26.95 -6.33
C PRO A 59 -14.86 -25.78 -5.36
N LEU A 60 -15.74 -24.77 -5.30
CA LEU A 60 -15.58 -23.60 -4.43
C LEU A 60 -16.27 -23.77 -3.07
N LEU A 61 -17.27 -24.65 -2.97
CA LEU A 61 -18.00 -24.89 -1.71
C LEU A 61 -17.11 -25.27 -0.52
N PRO A 62 -16.04 -26.08 -0.68
CA PRO A 62 -15.13 -26.38 0.43
C PRO A 62 -14.30 -25.19 0.93
N LEU A 63 -14.24 -24.08 0.16
CA LEU A 63 -13.51 -22.87 0.53
C LEU A 63 -14.35 -21.88 1.34
N ILE A 64 -15.67 -22.10 1.44
CA ILE A 64 -16.56 -21.27 2.24
C ILE A 64 -16.23 -21.53 3.72
N PRO A 65 -15.90 -20.49 4.50
CA PRO A 65 -15.68 -20.62 5.94
C PRO A 65 -16.91 -21.25 6.56
N THR A 66 -16.76 -22.44 7.14
CA THR A 66 -17.87 -23.04 7.89
C THR A 66 -18.05 -22.19 9.14
N PRO A 67 -19.21 -21.53 9.33
CA PRO A 67 -19.43 -20.74 10.53
C PRO A 67 -19.29 -21.67 11.72
N ASP A 68 -18.39 -21.34 12.65
CA ASP A 68 -18.22 -22.10 13.89
C ASP A 68 -19.54 -22.01 14.67
N PRO A 69 -20.29 -23.12 14.83
CA PRO A 69 -21.57 -23.10 15.52
C PRO A 69 -21.42 -22.71 17.01
N ALA A 70 -20.19 -22.64 17.54
CA ALA A 70 -19.93 -22.16 18.90
C ALA A 70 -19.94 -20.62 19.02
N ALA A 71 -19.75 -19.87 17.93
CA ALA A 71 -19.64 -18.40 18.00
C ALA A 71 -21.00 -17.69 18.15
N ASP A 72 -22.09 -18.30 17.67
CA ASP A 72 -23.45 -17.74 17.74
C ASP A 72 -24.29 -18.26 18.92
N ALA A 73 -23.72 -19.11 19.79
CA ALA A 73 -24.32 -19.48 21.06
C ALA A 73 -24.12 -18.38 22.12
N VAL A 74 -24.50 -17.15 21.79
CA VAL A 74 -24.62 -16.07 22.77
C VAL A 74 -25.96 -16.22 23.46
N ASP A 75 -25.91 -16.85 24.63
CA ASP A 75 -27.01 -17.10 25.56
C ASP A 75 -27.79 -15.80 25.85
N PRO A 76 -29.06 -15.64 25.40
CA PRO A 76 -29.81 -14.41 25.56
C PRO A 76 -30.57 -14.37 26.88
N GLU A 77 -29.99 -14.81 27.99
CA GLU A 77 -30.54 -14.53 29.32
C GLU A 77 -29.42 -14.40 30.35
N LEU A 78 -29.13 -13.19 30.82
CA LEU A 78 -28.96 -12.94 32.26
C LEU A 78 -28.98 -11.43 32.56
N SER A 79 -30.14 -10.97 33.03
CA SER A 79 -30.21 -9.84 33.96
C SER A 79 -29.53 -10.23 35.28
N GLY A 80 -28.68 -9.35 35.83
CA GLY A 80 -28.33 -9.48 37.25
C GLY A 80 -26.95 -8.95 37.63
N ASP A 81 -26.94 -7.68 38.03
CA ASP A 81 -25.99 -7.00 38.91
C ASP A 81 -25.18 -7.89 39.89
N GLN A 82 -23.86 -8.01 39.67
CA GLN A 82 -22.83 -8.27 40.71
C GLN A 82 -21.42 -7.85 40.19
N PRO A 83 -20.62 -7.10 40.95
CA PRO A 83 -19.23 -6.84 40.63
C PRO A 83 -18.33 -7.86 41.35
N VAL A 84 -17.76 -8.82 40.61
CA VAL A 84 -16.69 -9.68 41.14
C VAL A 84 -15.60 -9.81 40.08
N MET A 85 -14.45 -9.20 40.36
CA MET A 85 -13.17 -9.48 39.70
C MET A 85 -12.81 -10.94 39.97
N PRO A 86 -12.47 -11.74 38.95
CA PRO A 86 -11.10 -12.26 38.96
C PRO A 86 -10.48 -12.57 37.58
N HIS A 87 -9.17 -12.26 37.52
CA HIS A 87 -8.09 -13.00 36.85
C HIS A 87 -8.09 -13.11 35.31
N SER A 88 -7.14 -12.39 34.71
CA SER A 88 -6.59 -12.67 33.38
C SER A 88 -6.09 -14.12 33.29
N PRO A 89 -6.58 -14.92 32.33
CA PRO A 89 -5.79 -15.96 31.73
C PRO A 89 -4.98 -15.38 30.57
N ALA A 90 -3.78 -15.91 30.41
CA ALA A 90 -2.93 -15.66 29.26
C ALA A 90 -3.70 -15.89 27.95
N GLN A 91 -3.67 -14.91 27.06
CA GLN A 91 -4.09 -15.06 25.67
C GLN A 91 -3.15 -16.07 25.00
N SER A 92 -3.68 -17.25 24.73
CA SER A 92 -3.16 -18.14 23.70
C SER A 92 -3.36 -17.43 22.36
N ALA A 93 -2.25 -17.24 21.64
CA ALA A 93 -2.26 -16.96 20.22
C ALA A 93 -2.70 -18.26 19.52
N ASP A 94 -3.89 -18.27 18.93
CA ASP A 94 -4.24 -19.17 17.83
C ASP A 94 -5.50 -18.67 17.11
N ASP A 95 -5.41 -18.73 15.78
CA ASP A 95 -6.46 -18.70 14.76
C ASP A 95 -7.36 -17.47 14.58
N VAL A 96 -6.82 -16.50 13.84
CA VAL A 96 -7.57 -15.79 12.79
C VAL A 96 -6.72 -15.88 11.51
N PRO A 97 -7.24 -16.36 10.35
CA PRO A 97 -6.47 -16.38 9.11
C PRO A 97 -6.38 -14.96 8.56
N ALA A 98 -5.43 -14.18 9.10
CA ALA A 98 -4.91 -13.03 8.38
C ALA A 98 -4.38 -13.55 7.04
N VAL A 99 -4.65 -12.82 5.96
CA VAL A 99 -3.93 -12.95 4.68
C VAL A 99 -2.46 -13.18 5.02
N ASP A 100 -1.95 -14.37 4.68
CA ASP A 100 -0.80 -14.95 5.36
C ASP A 100 0.40 -14.00 5.25
N ALA A 101 0.67 -13.29 6.34
CA ALA A 101 1.68 -12.24 6.36
C ALA A 101 3.05 -12.82 5.96
N PHE A 102 3.25 -14.13 6.17
CA PHE A 102 4.43 -14.86 5.77
C PHE A 102 4.52 -15.05 4.24
N GLU A 103 3.41 -15.25 3.53
CA GLU A 103 3.37 -15.29 2.07
C GLU A 103 3.72 -13.92 1.47
N ALA A 104 3.13 -12.84 2.00
CA ALA A 104 3.42 -11.48 1.52
C ALA A 104 4.88 -11.07 1.76
N VAL A 105 5.45 -11.45 2.90
CA VAL A 105 6.88 -11.23 3.19
C VAL A 105 7.76 -12.09 2.29
N ALA A 106 7.37 -13.35 2.02
CA ALA A 106 8.14 -14.23 1.12
C ALA A 106 8.21 -13.69 -0.30
N VAL A 107 7.08 -13.23 -0.86
CA VAL A 107 7.03 -12.60 -2.20
C VAL A 107 7.90 -11.33 -2.21
N SER A 108 7.78 -10.48 -1.19
CA SER A 108 8.57 -9.25 -1.10
C SER A 108 10.07 -9.50 -1.03
N MET A 109 10.51 -10.50 -0.24
CA MET A 109 11.91 -10.89 -0.16
C MET A 109 12.41 -11.52 -1.48
N HIS A 110 11.57 -12.31 -2.14
CA HIS A 110 11.90 -12.89 -3.45
C HIS A 110 12.12 -11.81 -4.51
N HIS A 111 11.21 -10.82 -4.63
CA HIS A 111 11.38 -9.68 -5.54
C HIS A 111 12.56 -8.78 -5.19
N SER A 112 12.99 -8.79 -3.93
CA SER A 112 14.19 -8.09 -3.47
C SER A 112 15.49 -8.87 -3.74
N GLY A 113 15.42 -10.07 -4.32
CA GLY A 113 16.57 -10.88 -4.72
C GLY A 113 17.23 -11.67 -3.59
N TYR A 114 16.53 -11.90 -2.48
CA TYR A 114 17.04 -12.76 -1.41
C TYR A 114 17.05 -14.23 -1.87
N PRO A 115 18.04 -15.04 -1.46
CA PRO A 115 18.06 -16.46 -1.78
C PRO A 115 16.93 -17.21 -1.06
N THR A 116 16.36 -18.24 -1.69
CA THR A 116 15.24 -19.04 -1.13
C THR A 116 15.53 -19.53 0.28
N ALA A 117 16.75 -19.99 0.56
CA ALA A 117 17.18 -20.42 1.91
C ALA A 117 17.08 -19.32 3.00
N ALA A 118 17.26 -18.05 2.65
CA ALA A 118 17.08 -16.94 3.60
C ALA A 118 15.61 -16.58 3.79
N ILE A 119 14.79 -16.82 2.76
CA ILE A 119 13.34 -16.62 2.83
C ILE A 119 12.72 -17.72 3.70
N THR A 120 13.11 -18.98 3.50
CA THR A 120 12.64 -20.11 4.34
C THR A 120 13.00 -19.90 5.81
N GLU A 121 14.20 -19.40 6.12
CA GLU A 121 14.62 -19.07 7.48
C GLU A 121 13.79 -17.93 8.09
N ALA A 122 13.45 -16.91 7.30
CA ALA A 122 12.72 -15.74 7.77
C ALA A 122 11.20 -15.95 7.92
N THR A 123 10.60 -16.73 7.02
CA THR A 123 9.13 -16.90 6.94
C THR A 123 8.66 -18.25 7.47
N GLY A 124 9.55 -19.24 7.58
CA GLY A 124 9.19 -20.61 7.96
C GLY A 124 8.52 -21.42 6.84
N LEU A 125 8.33 -20.83 5.65
CA LEU A 125 7.80 -21.52 4.48
C LEU A 125 8.86 -22.46 3.89
N THR A 126 8.42 -23.55 3.30
CA THR A 126 9.29 -24.46 2.53
C THR A 126 9.61 -23.88 1.16
N GLU A 127 10.67 -24.37 0.51
CA GLU A 127 11.09 -23.88 -0.81
C GLU A 127 10.01 -24.12 -1.89
N GLU A 128 9.23 -25.21 -1.75
CA GLU A 128 8.11 -25.54 -2.63
C GLU A 128 6.96 -24.53 -2.47
N GLU A 129 6.64 -24.15 -1.23
CA GLU A 129 5.62 -23.14 -0.93
C GLU A 129 6.03 -21.76 -1.41
N ILE A 130 7.29 -21.36 -1.19
CA ILE A 130 7.80 -20.07 -1.70
C ILE A 130 7.70 -20.04 -3.23
N THR A 131 8.07 -21.12 -3.91
CA THR A 131 7.98 -21.21 -5.38
C THR A 131 6.54 -21.12 -5.86
N ALA A 132 5.60 -21.80 -5.20
CA ALA A 132 4.18 -21.74 -5.54
C ALA A 132 3.59 -20.34 -5.32
N VAL A 133 3.90 -19.69 -4.20
CA VAL A 133 3.41 -18.36 -3.86
C VAL A 133 3.99 -17.31 -4.81
N VAL A 134 5.27 -17.40 -5.17
CA VAL A 134 5.92 -16.52 -6.15
C VAL A 134 5.34 -16.76 -7.56
N ALA A 135 5.13 -18.01 -7.96
CA ALA A 135 4.52 -18.33 -9.25
C ALA A 135 3.11 -17.71 -9.38
N VAL A 136 2.31 -17.78 -8.31
CA VAL A 136 1.00 -17.12 -8.24
C VAL A 136 1.15 -15.59 -8.30
N ALA A 137 2.12 -15.01 -7.59
CA ALA A 137 2.35 -13.55 -7.56
C ALA A 137 2.86 -13.00 -8.91
N ASP A 138 3.72 -13.74 -9.61
CA ASP A 138 4.26 -13.37 -10.92
C ASP A 138 3.32 -13.76 -12.07
N GLY A 139 2.16 -14.34 -11.78
CA GLY A 139 1.20 -14.82 -12.78
C GLY A 139 1.76 -15.92 -13.68
N THR A 140 2.81 -16.62 -13.23
CA THR A 140 3.44 -17.72 -13.97
C THR A 140 2.75 -19.01 -13.55
N ASP A 141 1.95 -19.57 -14.43
CA ASP A 141 1.22 -20.81 -14.16
C ASP A 141 2.22 -21.97 -13.93
N PRO A 142 2.30 -22.56 -12.72
CA PRO A 142 3.29 -23.60 -12.41
C PRO A 142 3.03 -24.91 -13.16
N ALA A 143 1.91 -25.00 -13.90
CA ALA A 143 1.54 -26.16 -14.71
C ALA A 143 2.30 -26.30 -16.04
N THR A 144 3.17 -25.36 -16.43
CA THR A 144 3.87 -25.39 -17.74
C THR A 144 5.38 -25.68 -17.64
N THR A 145 5.81 -26.52 -16.70
CA THR A 145 7.17 -27.10 -16.73
C THR A 145 7.09 -28.62 -16.61
N GLU A 146 6.57 -29.24 -17.67
CA GLU A 146 6.75 -30.65 -17.94
C GLU A 146 8.03 -30.81 -18.81
N PRO A 147 8.98 -31.68 -18.43
CA PRO A 147 10.23 -31.86 -19.17
C PRO A 147 9.95 -32.61 -20.46
N ALA A 148 10.37 -32.03 -21.58
CA ALA A 148 10.25 -32.60 -22.91
C ALA A 148 10.73 -34.07 -22.99
N PRO A 149 9.93 -34.93 -23.65
CA PRO A 149 10.48 -35.99 -24.48
C PRO A 149 10.00 -35.86 -25.93
N ALA A 150 10.87 -36.36 -26.80
CA ALA A 150 10.82 -36.29 -28.24
C ALA A 150 9.64 -37.05 -28.87
N ALA A 151 9.25 -36.54 -30.05
CA ALA A 151 8.80 -37.30 -31.22
C ALA A 151 7.53 -38.17 -31.08
N ALA A 152 6.44 -37.73 -31.71
CA ALA A 152 5.84 -38.36 -32.90
C ALA A 152 4.43 -37.80 -33.17
N ALA A 153 4.23 -37.34 -34.41
CA ALA A 153 2.91 -37.28 -35.08
C ALA A 153 2.47 -38.72 -35.45
N PRO A 154 1.26 -39.00 -36.02
CA PRO A 154 0.26 -38.06 -36.54
C PRO A 154 -1.23 -38.44 -36.33
N GLU A 155 -2.10 -37.54 -36.82
CA GLU A 155 -3.43 -37.79 -37.44
C GLU A 155 -4.58 -38.38 -36.60
N SER A 156 -5.68 -37.61 -36.50
CA SER A 156 -7.03 -38.14 -36.73
C SER A 156 -8.09 -37.02 -36.92
N GLU A 157 -8.62 -37.02 -38.13
CA GLU A 157 -10.05 -36.98 -38.49
C GLU A 157 -10.94 -35.77 -38.12
N ILE A 158 -11.06 -34.95 -39.15
CA ILE A 158 -12.19 -34.09 -39.52
C ILE A 158 -13.52 -34.88 -39.50
N THR A 159 -14.53 -34.34 -38.83
CA THR A 159 -15.95 -34.56 -39.18
C THR A 159 -16.67 -33.21 -39.23
N PRO A 160 -17.34 -32.84 -40.34
CA PRO A 160 -18.23 -31.68 -40.38
C PRO A 160 -19.69 -32.15 -40.23
N GLY A 161 -20.30 -31.79 -39.11
CA GLY A 161 -21.72 -32.01 -38.84
C GLY A 161 -22.55 -30.77 -39.13
N THR A 162 -23.23 -30.81 -40.26
CA THR A 162 -24.30 -29.93 -40.74
C THR A 162 -25.37 -29.64 -39.67
N VAL A 163 -25.70 -28.37 -39.45
CA VAL A 163 -27.06 -27.95 -39.09
C VAL A 163 -27.43 -26.66 -39.81
N THR A 164 -28.38 -26.84 -40.71
CA THR A 164 -29.17 -25.85 -41.43
C THR A 164 -30.12 -25.15 -40.45
N ALA A 165 -30.16 -23.81 -40.49
CA ALA A 165 -31.35 -23.05 -40.15
C ALA A 165 -31.42 -21.82 -41.08
N GLU A 166 -32.39 -21.88 -41.98
CA GLU A 166 -32.95 -20.78 -42.76
C GLU A 166 -33.70 -19.78 -41.87
N ASP A 167 -34.03 -18.63 -42.50
CA ASP A 167 -35.10 -17.69 -42.15
C ASP A 167 -34.70 -16.57 -41.17
N THR A 168 -34.85 -15.26 -41.41
CA THR A 168 -35.71 -14.50 -42.34
C THR A 168 -35.09 -13.12 -42.57
N ALA A 169 -35.26 -12.59 -43.79
CA ALA A 169 -34.88 -11.23 -44.18
C ALA A 169 -35.91 -10.17 -43.75
N ALA A 170 -35.41 -8.92 -43.66
CA ALA A 170 -36.14 -7.64 -43.62
C ALA A 170 -36.74 -7.21 -42.27
N ASP A 171 -36.18 -6.14 -41.69
CA ASP A 171 -36.81 -4.82 -41.86
C ASP A 171 -35.81 -3.70 -41.54
N ASP A 172 -35.74 -2.74 -42.45
CA ASP A 172 -34.90 -1.56 -42.46
C ASP A 172 -35.74 -0.41 -41.92
N THR A 173 -35.76 -0.24 -40.59
CA THR A 173 -36.39 0.92 -39.96
C THR A 173 -35.35 1.73 -39.21
N ALA A 174 -34.79 2.69 -39.95
CA ALA A 174 -34.15 3.89 -39.44
C ALA A 174 -35.03 4.56 -38.37
N THR A 175 -34.78 4.21 -37.11
CA THR A 175 -35.28 4.99 -35.98
C THR A 175 -34.30 6.14 -35.78
N SER A 176 -34.68 7.29 -36.32
CA SER A 176 -34.11 8.58 -35.98
C SER A 176 -34.11 8.71 -34.46
N VAL A 177 -32.94 8.59 -33.84
CA VAL A 177 -32.72 8.93 -32.43
C VAL A 177 -33.05 10.42 -32.29
N PRO A 178 -34.07 10.81 -31.51
CA PRO A 178 -34.29 12.22 -31.24
C PRO A 178 -33.09 12.75 -30.46
N ASP A 179 -32.61 13.90 -30.94
CA ASP A 179 -31.65 14.77 -30.28
C ASP A 179 -32.14 15.13 -28.88
N HIS A 180 -31.82 14.27 -27.91
CA HIS A 180 -32.04 14.53 -26.51
C HIS A 180 -30.98 15.54 -26.08
N THR A 181 -31.30 16.82 -26.27
CA THR A 181 -30.72 17.95 -25.56
C THR A 181 -30.55 17.54 -24.09
N VAL A 182 -29.33 17.16 -23.71
CA VAL A 182 -28.99 16.71 -22.35
C VAL A 182 -29.32 17.87 -21.42
N PRO A 183 -30.31 17.75 -20.53
CA PRO A 183 -30.61 18.82 -19.60
C PRO A 183 -29.41 19.00 -18.66
N ASP A 184 -29.00 20.26 -18.58
CA ASP A 184 -28.22 20.94 -17.54
C ASP A 184 -27.80 20.04 -16.36
N ILE A 185 -26.50 19.85 -16.18
CA ILE A 185 -25.89 19.06 -15.10
C ILE A 185 -26.48 19.57 -13.77
N VAL A 186 -27.43 18.83 -13.22
CA VAL A 186 -28.07 19.24 -11.98
C VAL A 186 -27.02 19.15 -10.88
N ASP A 187 -26.68 20.31 -10.30
CA ASP A 187 -25.66 20.45 -9.27
C ASP A 187 -25.91 19.46 -8.13
N THR A 188 -24.91 18.62 -7.83
CA THR A 188 -24.97 17.62 -6.76
C THR A 188 -25.24 18.27 -5.40
N ASN A 189 -24.81 19.53 -5.23
CA ASN A 189 -25.08 20.33 -4.03
C ASN A 189 -26.56 20.71 -3.88
N VAL A 190 -27.32 20.73 -4.98
CA VAL A 190 -28.77 20.99 -4.97
C VAL A 190 -29.56 19.68 -4.86
N LEU A 191 -29.10 18.61 -5.52
CA LEU A 191 -29.77 17.31 -5.52
C LEU A 191 -29.70 16.58 -4.19
N LEU A 192 -28.54 16.58 -3.52
CA LEU A 192 -28.36 15.83 -2.27
C LEU A 192 -29.29 16.32 -1.15
N PRO A 193 -29.41 17.64 -0.86
CA PRO A 193 -30.35 18.12 0.16
C PRO A 193 -31.82 17.82 -0.15
N TRP A 194 -32.21 17.90 -1.43
CA TRP A 194 -33.56 17.52 -1.87
C TRP A 194 -33.81 16.02 -1.65
N ALA A 195 -32.86 15.18 -2.05
CA ALA A 195 -32.97 13.73 -1.93
C ALA A 195 -33.04 13.26 -0.47
N GLU A 196 -32.41 13.97 0.46
CA GLU A 196 -32.50 13.69 1.90
C GLU A 196 -33.84 14.03 2.53
N GLN A 197 -34.53 15.03 2.01
CA GLN A 197 -35.87 15.43 2.46
C GLN A 197 -36.97 14.62 1.75
N HIS A 198 -36.58 13.71 0.86
CA HIS A 198 -37.52 12.97 0.04
C HIS A 198 -38.36 11.99 0.88
N PRO A 199 -39.69 11.90 0.65
CA PRO A 199 -40.57 11.02 1.43
C PRO A 199 -40.23 9.54 1.27
N LEU A 200 -39.72 9.13 0.09
CA LEU A 200 -39.31 7.75 -0.16
C LEU A 200 -37.96 7.44 0.52
N ALA A 201 -37.94 6.39 1.35
CA ALA A 201 -36.73 5.94 2.05
C ALA A 201 -35.59 5.51 1.12
N SER A 202 -35.91 4.92 -0.04
CA SER A 202 -34.91 4.49 -1.03
C SER A 202 -34.11 5.65 -1.61
N VAL A 203 -34.74 6.80 -1.83
CA VAL A 203 -34.08 8.02 -2.33
C VAL A 203 -33.13 8.59 -1.28
N ARG A 204 -33.55 8.63 -0.02
CA ARG A 204 -32.70 9.06 1.11
C ARG A 204 -31.49 8.13 1.29
N ALA A 205 -31.71 6.82 1.21
CA ALA A 205 -30.63 5.83 1.30
C ALA A 205 -29.60 6.00 0.17
N LYS A 206 -30.06 6.24 -1.07
CA LYS A 206 -29.18 6.55 -2.20
C LYS A 206 -28.38 7.84 -1.96
N ALA A 207 -29.00 8.91 -1.47
CA ALA A 207 -28.32 10.16 -1.14
C ALA A 207 -27.23 9.96 -0.08
N ALA A 208 -27.50 9.17 0.96
CA ALA A 208 -26.53 8.83 1.99
C ALA A 208 -25.33 8.06 1.42
N ARG A 209 -25.58 7.09 0.53
CA ARG A 209 -24.49 6.34 -0.15
C ARG A 209 -23.63 7.26 -1.02
N ILE A 210 -24.23 8.13 -1.82
CA ILE A 210 -23.49 9.08 -2.65
C ILE A 210 -22.64 10.02 -1.79
N ARG A 211 -23.11 10.45 -0.62
CA ARG A 211 -22.30 11.25 0.32
C ARG A 211 -21.13 10.48 0.87
N GLN A 212 -21.34 9.20 1.21
CA GLN A 212 -20.26 8.33 1.66
C GLN A 212 -19.21 8.17 0.57
N ASP A 213 -19.62 7.87 -0.66
CA ASP A 213 -18.72 7.71 -1.80
C ASP A 213 -17.94 9.02 -2.09
N LEU A 214 -18.61 10.18 -2.00
CA LEU A 214 -17.96 11.49 -2.14
C LEU A 214 -16.93 11.72 -1.02
N ALA A 215 -17.26 11.39 0.22
CA ALA A 215 -16.34 11.49 1.35
C ALA A 215 -15.11 10.61 1.14
N ASP A 216 -15.31 9.36 0.70
CA ASP A 216 -14.23 8.42 0.42
C ASP A 216 -13.32 8.92 -0.72
N LEU A 217 -13.89 9.50 -1.78
CA LEU A 217 -13.12 10.12 -2.86
C LEU A 217 -12.31 11.33 -2.38
N THR A 218 -12.91 12.19 -1.55
CA THR A 218 -12.17 13.34 -0.98
C THR A 218 -11.04 12.90 -0.05
N GLN A 219 -11.24 11.82 0.70
CA GLN A 219 -10.21 11.22 1.55
C GLN A 219 -9.05 10.68 0.70
N ARG A 220 -9.34 9.98 -0.40
CA ARG A 220 -8.32 9.49 -1.32
C ARG A 220 -7.51 10.63 -1.93
N LEU A 221 -8.18 11.68 -2.40
CA LEU A 221 -7.50 12.87 -2.93
C LEU A 221 -6.59 13.52 -1.89
N ALA A 222 -7.04 13.64 -0.63
CA ALA A 222 -6.23 14.19 0.45
C ALA A 222 -4.98 13.33 0.72
N THR A 223 -5.11 12.01 0.67
CA THR A 223 -3.95 11.11 0.83
C THR A 223 -2.96 11.24 -0.33
N GLU A 224 -3.44 11.33 -1.57
CA GLU A 224 -2.59 11.52 -2.75
C GLU A 224 -1.86 12.87 -2.74
N GLN A 225 -2.53 13.93 -2.28
CA GLN A 225 -1.89 15.24 -2.08
C GLN A 225 -0.81 15.18 -1.01
N ALA A 226 -1.07 14.52 0.12
CA ALA A 226 -0.09 14.36 1.17
C ALA A 226 1.15 13.57 0.70
N THR A 227 0.97 12.55 -0.14
CA THR A 227 2.10 11.82 -0.75
C THR A 227 2.88 12.71 -1.71
N ALA A 228 2.19 13.46 -2.58
CA ALA A 228 2.85 14.38 -3.51
C ALA A 228 3.66 15.47 -2.78
N GLU A 229 3.15 16.02 -1.68
CA GLU A 229 3.87 16.97 -0.84
C GLU A 229 5.09 16.37 -0.13
N ALA A 230 4.99 15.11 0.31
CA ALA A 230 6.13 14.39 0.89
C ALA A 230 7.23 14.16 -0.16
N GLU A 231 6.85 13.74 -1.37
CA GLU A 231 7.79 13.57 -2.48
C GLU A 231 8.46 14.89 -2.88
N ALA A 232 7.68 15.98 -2.99
CA ALA A 232 8.22 17.31 -3.28
C ALA A 232 9.24 17.75 -2.23
N ARG A 233 8.97 17.49 -0.94
CA ARG A 233 9.93 17.75 0.15
C ARG A 233 11.21 16.92 0.02
N ILE A 234 11.11 15.66 -0.38
CA ILE A 234 12.29 14.80 -0.63
C ILE A 234 13.13 15.35 -1.78
N VAL A 235 12.49 15.79 -2.87
CA VAL A 235 13.20 16.41 -4.00
C VAL A 235 13.93 17.68 -3.57
N GLN A 236 13.28 18.54 -2.78
CA GLN A 236 13.90 19.75 -2.26
C GLN A 236 15.12 19.44 -1.37
N LEU A 237 14.96 18.53 -0.40
CA LEU A 237 16.07 18.14 0.49
C LEU A 237 17.25 17.54 -0.27
N ARG A 238 16.99 16.77 -1.33
CA ARG A 238 18.06 16.23 -2.20
C ARG A 238 18.79 17.34 -2.97
N ALA A 239 18.07 18.35 -3.45
CA ALA A 239 18.67 19.50 -4.11
C ALA A 239 19.55 20.31 -3.14
N ASP A 240 19.08 20.52 -1.91
CA ASP A 240 19.82 21.22 -0.87
C ASP A 240 21.07 20.44 -0.44
N LEU A 241 20.97 19.11 -0.27
CA LEU A 241 22.11 18.23 0.02
C LEU A 241 23.17 18.37 -1.07
N LYS A 242 22.77 18.28 -2.34
CA LYS A 242 23.68 18.44 -3.48
C LYS A 242 24.34 19.83 -3.50
N ALA A 243 23.61 20.88 -3.14
CA ALA A 243 24.16 22.23 -3.04
C ALA A 243 25.21 22.35 -1.92
N GLU A 244 24.97 21.71 -0.76
CA GLU A 244 25.94 21.67 0.33
C GLU A 244 27.18 20.83 0.01
N GLU A 245 27.01 19.68 -0.66
CA GLU A 245 28.13 18.89 -1.17
C GLU A 245 28.99 19.71 -2.14
N GLU A 246 28.36 20.48 -3.01
CA GLU A 246 29.04 21.38 -3.93
C GLU A 246 29.81 22.49 -3.19
N ARG A 247 29.20 23.11 -2.17
CA ARG A 247 29.89 24.08 -1.31
C ARG A 247 31.10 23.46 -0.63
N LEU A 248 30.95 22.25 -0.09
CA LEU A 248 32.03 21.51 0.55
C LEU A 248 33.15 21.17 -0.45
N ARG A 249 32.79 20.79 -1.69
CA ARG A 249 33.74 20.55 -2.78
C ARG A 249 34.51 21.82 -3.14
N GLN A 250 33.85 22.97 -3.21
CA GLN A 250 34.49 24.28 -3.45
C GLN A 250 35.44 24.67 -2.32
N LEU A 251 35.03 24.51 -1.06
CA LEU A 251 35.88 24.77 0.10
C LEU A 251 37.11 23.85 0.15
N LYS A 252 36.95 22.57 -0.23
CA LYS A 252 38.07 21.63 -0.35
C LYS A 252 38.99 21.99 -1.51
N ALA A 253 38.44 22.36 -2.67
CA ALA A 253 39.22 22.78 -3.83
C ALA A 253 39.94 24.13 -3.62
N GLY A 254 39.39 25.00 -2.78
CA GLY A 254 40.00 26.26 -2.35
C GLY A 254 40.92 26.17 -1.13
N GLY A 255 41.11 24.98 -0.54
CA GLY A 255 41.99 24.74 0.60
C GLY A 255 43.48 24.62 0.19
N PRO A 256 44.42 25.23 0.93
CA PRO A 256 45.71 25.62 0.39
C PRO A 256 46.70 24.46 0.20
N ARG A 257 47.11 24.25 -1.05
CA ARG A 257 48.49 23.88 -1.41
C ARG A 257 49.21 25.13 -1.92
N ALA A 258 49.40 26.12 -1.05
CA ALA A 258 50.22 27.29 -1.32
C ALA A 258 51.41 27.27 -0.34
N ALA A 259 52.50 26.66 -0.80
CA ALA A 259 53.82 26.97 -0.27
C ALA A 259 54.18 28.39 -0.72
N ALA A 260 53.83 29.41 0.07
CA ALA A 260 54.39 30.74 -0.05
C ALA A 260 54.07 31.61 1.18
N VAL A 261 55.15 31.92 1.90
CA VAL A 261 55.37 33.15 2.68
C VAL A 261 54.74 33.25 4.08
N ILE A 262 55.67 33.44 5.01
CA ILE A 262 55.57 33.76 6.43
C ILE A 262 55.00 35.19 6.58
N GLU A 263 53.85 35.38 7.24
CA GLU A 263 53.59 36.54 8.12
C GLU A 263 52.30 36.39 8.97
N ALA A 264 52.52 36.34 10.29
CA ALA A 264 51.66 36.67 11.45
C ALA A 264 50.22 36.08 11.63
N PRO A 265 49.84 35.72 12.88
CA PRO A 265 48.78 34.73 13.14
C PRO A 265 47.38 35.33 13.29
N THR A 266 46.40 34.66 12.68
CA THR A 266 44.97 34.75 13.00
C THR A 266 44.67 34.08 14.35
N PRO A 267 43.68 34.56 15.13
CA PRO A 267 43.25 33.88 16.35
C PRO A 267 42.55 32.57 15.98
N ILE A 268 43.27 31.49 16.24
CA ILE A 268 42.86 30.10 16.08
C ILE A 268 41.65 29.84 16.98
N ARG A 269 40.50 29.50 16.38
CA ARG A 269 39.46 28.69 17.06
C ARG A 269 40.15 27.40 17.49
N PRO A 270 40.17 27.03 18.79
CA PRO A 270 40.83 25.80 19.20
C PRO A 270 40.03 24.60 18.69
N ALA A 271 40.56 23.97 17.64
CA ALA A 271 40.22 22.61 17.26
C ALA A 271 40.55 21.67 18.42
N SER A 272 39.53 20.99 18.98
CA SER A 272 39.54 19.76 19.78
C SER A 272 40.84 19.35 20.52
N GLY A 273 41.53 20.31 21.11
CA GLY A 273 42.67 20.11 21.98
C GLY A 273 42.18 20.13 23.41
N LYS A 274 42.26 18.99 24.09
CA LYS A 274 42.10 18.78 25.55
C LYS A 274 41.53 20.00 26.29
N ARG A 275 40.20 20.03 26.51
CA ARG A 275 39.50 21.07 27.28
C ARG A 275 40.27 21.38 28.55
N SER A 276 40.40 22.67 28.86
CA SER A 276 41.19 23.10 30.01
C SER A 276 40.57 22.55 31.30
N ARG A 277 41.40 22.37 32.33
CA ARG A 277 40.91 21.87 33.64
C ARG A 277 39.81 22.78 34.22
N GLU A 278 39.90 24.06 33.94
CA GLU A 278 38.93 25.10 34.34
C GLU A 278 37.61 24.94 33.59
N GLU A 279 37.64 24.70 32.28
CA GLU A 279 36.45 24.45 31.47
C GLU A 279 35.71 23.18 31.92
N LEU A 280 36.44 22.11 32.22
CA LEU A 280 35.85 20.91 32.80
C LEU A 280 35.26 21.15 34.20
N ALA A 281 35.78 22.10 34.98
CA ALA A 281 35.18 22.48 36.26
C ALA A 281 33.88 23.25 36.06
N ALA A 282 33.83 24.17 35.08
CA ALA A 282 32.62 24.90 34.70
C ALA A 282 31.51 23.94 34.21
N ILE A 283 31.84 23.00 33.32
CA ILE A 283 30.90 21.98 32.83
C ILE A 283 30.33 21.15 33.99
N ARG A 284 31.15 20.76 34.97
CA ARG A 284 30.67 19.99 36.14
C ARG A 284 29.73 20.81 37.03
N THR A 285 29.98 22.10 37.19
CA THR A 285 29.10 22.97 37.97
C THR A 285 27.76 23.15 37.27
N TRP A 286 27.78 23.50 35.97
CA TRP A 286 26.56 23.60 35.16
C TRP A 286 25.77 22.29 35.14
N ALA A 287 26.44 21.15 34.99
CA ALA A 287 25.79 19.85 34.98
C ALA A 287 25.09 19.55 36.32
N ARG A 288 25.69 19.90 37.46
CA ARG A 288 25.06 19.75 38.78
C ARG A 288 23.85 20.67 38.96
N GLU A 289 23.93 21.90 38.45
CA GLU A 289 22.81 22.85 38.47
C GLU A 289 21.63 22.37 37.61
N ASN A 290 21.91 21.63 36.53
CA ASN A 290 20.90 21.04 35.63
C ASN A 290 20.48 19.61 36.06
N GLY A 291 20.85 19.16 37.25
CA GLY A 291 20.43 17.86 37.80
C GLY A 291 21.16 16.64 37.21
N HIS A 292 22.22 16.83 36.42
CA HIS A 292 23.04 15.74 35.92
C HIS A 292 24.03 15.24 36.99
N GLN A 293 24.10 13.93 37.17
CA GLN A 293 24.99 13.32 38.15
C GLN A 293 26.42 13.17 37.59
N VAL A 294 27.34 13.99 38.08
CA VAL A 294 28.76 14.00 37.66
C VAL A 294 29.67 13.86 38.88
N GLY A 295 30.67 12.98 38.80
CA GLY A 295 31.66 12.80 39.86
C GLY A 295 32.54 14.04 40.07
N ALA A 296 33.06 14.22 41.29
CA ALA A 296 33.91 15.37 41.65
C ALA A 296 35.24 15.43 40.87
N ALA A 297 35.72 14.29 40.37
CA ALA A 297 36.89 14.17 39.52
C ALA A 297 36.67 13.07 38.46
N GLY A 298 37.31 13.20 37.29
CA GLY A 298 37.25 12.21 36.23
C GLY A 298 36.68 12.72 34.90
N VAL A 299 36.47 11.78 33.98
CA VAL A 299 35.93 12.00 32.63
C VAL A 299 34.45 12.32 32.71
N ILE A 300 34.02 13.42 32.08
CA ILE A 300 32.62 13.81 31.98
C ILE A 300 32.01 13.04 30.80
N LYS A 301 30.78 12.54 30.94
CA LYS A 301 30.08 11.85 29.85
C LYS A 301 29.94 12.79 28.65
N ALA A 302 30.15 12.27 27.44
CA ALA A 302 30.08 13.05 26.19
C ALA A 302 28.73 13.78 26.04
N SER A 303 27.62 13.13 26.40
CA SER A 303 26.27 13.73 26.38
C SER A 303 26.15 15.00 27.22
N ILE A 304 26.85 15.09 28.36
CA ILE A 304 26.83 16.31 29.21
C ILE A 304 27.68 17.41 28.59
N MET A 305 28.79 17.05 27.93
CA MET A 305 29.62 18.02 27.21
C MET A 305 28.84 18.63 26.02
N GLU A 306 28.12 17.79 25.27
CA GLU A 306 27.29 18.23 24.15
C GLU A 306 26.14 19.14 24.60
N ALA A 307 25.44 18.79 25.69
CA ALA A 307 24.39 19.63 26.25
C ALA A 307 24.93 20.98 26.76
N TYR A 308 26.12 20.98 27.36
CA TYR A 308 26.79 22.21 27.79
C TYR A 308 27.17 23.09 26.59
N ASP A 309 27.73 22.50 25.54
CA ASP A 309 28.11 23.21 24.32
C ASP A 309 26.88 23.78 23.61
N ALA A 310 25.77 23.05 23.56
CA ALA A 310 24.51 23.54 23.00
C ALA A 310 23.95 24.73 23.78
N ALA A 311 24.06 24.72 25.12
CA ALA A 311 23.60 25.81 25.98
C ALA A 311 24.52 27.05 25.95
N HIS A 312 25.81 26.88 25.65
CA HIS A 312 26.82 27.95 25.67
C HIS A 312 27.37 28.33 24.30
N GLN A 313 26.84 27.76 23.21
CA GLN A 313 27.11 28.27 21.88
C GLN A 313 26.55 29.70 21.79
N PRO A 314 27.40 30.72 21.52
CA PRO A 314 26.90 32.05 21.33
C PRO A 314 26.00 32.05 20.09
N ALA A 315 24.81 32.64 20.20
CA ALA A 315 23.81 32.80 19.15
C ALA A 315 24.28 33.69 17.97
N THR A 316 25.57 33.71 17.65
CA THR A 316 26.16 34.48 16.55
C THR A 316 25.94 33.85 15.17
N LEU A 317 25.24 32.72 15.09
CA LEU A 317 24.79 32.11 13.82
C LEU A 317 23.33 32.47 13.47
N ALA A 318 22.59 33.16 14.35
CA ALA A 318 21.20 33.58 14.09
C ALA A 318 21.07 34.97 13.45
N LYS A 319 22.17 35.60 12.99
CA LYS A 319 22.14 36.93 12.32
C LYS A 319 22.82 36.96 10.95
N ALA A 320 22.87 35.80 10.28
CA ALA A 320 23.26 35.70 8.88
C ALA A 320 22.31 34.72 8.18
N GLY A 321 21.06 35.14 8.05
CA GLY A 321 19.99 34.48 7.30
C GLY A 321 18.93 35.52 6.99
#